data_AF-A0A7C6PIA7-F1
#
_entry.id   AF-A0A7C6PIA7-F1
#
_cell.length_a   1.000
_cell.length_b   1.000
_cell.length_c   1.000
_cell.angle_alpha   90.00
_cell.angle_beta   90.00
_cell.angle_gamma   90.00
#
_symmetry.space_group_name_H-M   'P 1'
#
loop_
_entity.id
_entity.type
_entity.pdbx_description
1 polymer ?
#
loop_
_entity_poly.entity_id
_entity_poly.type
_entity_poly.pdbx_seq_one_letter_code
_entity_poly.pdbx_strand_id
1 'polypeptide(L)' 'ILLFPVPRRGRKPQTIWFVAFAPYEEPEIAISVVLFQGGSGGYAGPVAREIIAEYMGLNEKTTKGEEPYKTELAR' A
#
# COMPACT_ATOMS: atom_id res chain seq x y z
N ILE A 1 -17.02 12.33 -16.93
CA ILE A 1 -16.86 11.20 -17.87
C ILE A 1 -15.37 10.86 -17.90
N LEU A 2 -14.94 9.84 -17.15
CA LEU A 2 -13.57 9.34 -17.24
C LEU A 2 -13.43 8.55 -18.55
N LEU A 3 -12.67 9.07 -19.50
CA LEU A 3 -12.38 8.40 -20.76
C LEU A 3 -11.19 7.46 -20.55
N PHE A 4 -11.44 6.18 -20.28
CA PHE A 4 -10.37 5.18 -20.32
C PHE A 4 -9.92 5.00 -21.78
N PRO A 5 -8.64 5.19 -22.10
CA PRO A 5 -8.15 5.06 -23.47
C PRO A 5 -8.39 3.63 -23.97
N VAL A 6 -9.07 3.51 -25.12
CA VAL A 6 -9.30 2.22 -25.78
C VAL A 6 -7.94 1.58 -26.06
N PRO A 7 -7.70 0.32 -25.60
CA PRO A 7 -6.45 -0.37 -25.85
C PRO A 7 -6.14 -0.42 -27.34
N ARG A 8 -4.92 -0.02 -27.74
CA ARG A 8 -4.46 -0.19 -29.12
C ARG A 8 -4.49 -1.68 -29.48
N ARG A 9 -5.05 -1.99 -30.65
CA ARG A 9 -5.20 -3.36 -31.18
C ARG A 9 -3.89 -4.14 -31.04
N GLY A 10 -3.89 -5.14 -30.17
CA GLY A 10 -2.72 -6.01 -29.89
C GLY A 10 -2.14 -5.92 -28.47
N ARG A 11 -2.40 -4.86 -27.69
CA ARG A 11 -1.95 -4.77 -26.28
C ARG A 11 -3.04 -5.26 -25.32
N LYS A 12 -2.78 -6.37 -24.63
CA LYS A 12 -3.61 -6.82 -23.51
C LYS A 12 -3.43 -5.83 -22.34
N PRO A 13 -4.50 -5.42 -21.65
CA PRO A 13 -4.37 -4.65 -20.42
C PRO A 13 -3.58 -5.48 -19.40
N GLN A 14 -2.57 -4.86 -18.78
CA GLN A 14 -1.77 -5.54 -17.77
C GLN A 14 -2.59 -5.58 -16.48
N THR A 15 -3.06 -6.77 -16.13
CA THR A 15 -3.68 -7.04 -14.83
C THR A 15 -2.60 -7.55 -13.92
N ILE A 16 -2.48 -6.95 -12.75
CA ILE A 16 -1.52 -7.37 -11.74
C ILE A 16 -2.29 -8.03 -10.62
N TRP A 17 -1.68 -9.07 -10.09
CA TRP A 17 -2.18 -9.79 -8.95
C TRP A 17 -1.01 -10.08 -8.02
N PHE A 18 -1.27 -9.95 -6.73
CA PHE A 18 -0.28 -10.19 -5.69
C PHE A 18 -0.96 -10.87 -4.51
N VAL A 19 -0.29 -11.84 -3.92
CA VAL A 19 -0.78 -12.60 -2.77
C VAL A 19 0.28 -12.54 -1.68
N ALA A 20 -0.16 -12.28 -0.46
CA ALA A 20 0.71 -12.25 0.71
C ALA A 20 -0.04 -12.73 1.95
N PHE A 21 0.72 -13.15 2.94
CA PHE A 21 0.24 -13.47 4.29
C PHE A 21 1.22 -12.95 5.33
N ALA A 22 0.74 -12.74 6.54
CA ALA A 22 1.57 -12.29 7.66
C ALA A 22 0.94 -12.69 9.02
N PRO A 23 1.75 -12.78 10.09
CA PRO A 23 3.22 -12.84 10.10
C PRO A 23 3.77 -14.16 9.50
N TYR A 24 5.10 -14.30 9.37
CA TYR A 24 5.71 -15.48 8.73
C TYR A 24 5.64 -16.73 9.61
N GLU A 25 5.87 -16.60 10.93
CA GLU A 25 5.94 -17.73 11.86
C GLU A 25 4.55 -18.33 12.15
N GLU A 26 3.58 -17.49 12.48
CA GLU A 26 2.19 -17.88 12.75
C GLU A 26 1.26 -17.00 11.91
N PRO A 27 0.92 -17.41 10.66
CA PRO A 27 0.08 -16.60 9.78
C PRO A 27 -1.31 -16.35 10.33
N GLU A 28 -1.69 -15.08 10.48
CA GLU A 28 -3.01 -14.67 10.97
C GLU A 28 -3.91 -14.13 9.86
N ILE A 29 -3.32 -13.48 8.85
CA ILE A 29 -4.04 -12.86 7.73
C ILE A 29 -3.42 -13.26 6.39
N ALA A 30 -4.27 -13.52 5.40
CA ALA A 30 -3.90 -13.71 3.99
C ALA A 30 -4.72 -12.79 3.09
N ILE A 31 -4.07 -12.21 2.08
CA ILE A 31 -4.68 -11.21 1.19
C ILE A 31 -4.34 -11.48 -0.27
N SER A 32 -5.29 -11.15 -1.15
CA SER A 32 -5.11 -11.12 -2.60
C SER A 32 -5.49 -9.74 -3.13
N VAL A 33 -4.57 -9.11 -3.85
CA VAL A 33 -4.74 -7.79 -4.46
C VAL A 33 -4.79 -7.96 -5.95
N VAL A 34 -5.84 -7.44 -6.61
CA VAL A 34 -5.97 -7.42 -8.07
C VAL A 34 -6.13 -5.98 -8.54
N LEU A 35 -5.21 -5.52 -9.38
CA LEU A 35 -5.23 -4.18 -9.97
C LEU A 35 -5.40 -4.28 -11.50
N PHE A 36 -6.54 -3.78 -11.99
CA PHE A 36 -6.78 -3.66 -13.42
C PHE A 36 -5.96 -2.52 -14.01
N GLN A 37 -5.32 -2.77 -15.15
CA GLN A 37 -4.46 -1.79 -15.84
C GLN A 37 -3.33 -1.22 -14.95
N GLY A 38 -2.90 -1.94 -13.92
CA GLY A 38 -1.95 -1.44 -12.94
C GLY A 38 -0.49 -1.35 -13.43
N GLY A 39 -0.20 -1.66 -14.69
CA GLY A 39 1.15 -1.54 -15.25
C GLY A 39 2.05 -2.73 -14.92
N SER A 40 3.09 -2.51 -14.10
CA SER A 40 4.09 -3.53 -13.71
C SER A 40 3.73 -4.21 -12.39
N GLY A 41 4.05 -5.51 -12.26
CA GLY A 41 3.71 -6.34 -11.09
C GLY A 41 4.06 -5.75 -9.71
N GLY A 42 5.05 -4.85 -9.65
CA GLY A 42 5.50 -4.22 -8.42
C GLY A 42 4.49 -3.29 -7.73
N TYR A 43 3.41 -2.85 -8.39
CA TYR A 43 2.47 -1.89 -7.78
C TYR A 43 1.49 -2.52 -6.79
N ALA A 44 1.23 -3.83 -6.86
CA ALA A 44 0.30 -4.49 -5.94
C ALA A 44 0.93 -4.85 -4.58
N GLY A 45 2.25 -5.00 -4.52
CA GLY A 45 2.99 -5.28 -3.28
C GLY A 45 2.83 -4.19 -2.20
N PRO A 46 3.02 -2.90 -2.52
CA PRO A 46 2.79 -1.81 -1.56
C PRO A 46 1.36 -1.75 -1.03
N VAL A 47 0.36 -2.05 -1.87
CA VAL A 47 -1.05 -2.11 -1.42
C VAL A 47 -1.24 -3.21 -0.38
N ALA A 48 -0.71 -4.40 -0.66
CA ALA A 48 -0.73 -5.51 0.29
C ALA A 48 -0.01 -5.18 1.61
N ARG A 49 1.13 -4.48 1.53
CA ARG A 49 1.88 -4.02 2.71
C ARG A 49 1.05 -3.11 3.60
N GLU A 50 0.37 -2.11 3.03
CA GLU A 50 -0.44 -1.16 3.80
C GLU A 50 -1.63 -1.85 4.48
N ILE A 51 -2.28 -2.81 3.80
CA ILE A 51 -3.39 -3.59 4.39
C ILE A 51 -2.89 -4.40 5.60
N ILE A 52 -1.76 -5.09 5.44
CA ILE A 52 -1.16 -5.87 6.52
C ILE A 52 -0.70 -4.95 7.66
N ALA A 53 -0.08 -3.81 7.33
CA ALA A 53 0.36 -2.85 8.34
C ALA A 53 -0.79 -2.31 9.19
N GLU A 54 -1.93 -2.00 8.57
CA GLU A 54 -3.14 -1.60 9.27
C GLU A 54 -3.68 -2.72 10.18
N TYR A 55 -3.80 -3.94 9.64
CA TYR A 55 -4.26 -5.09 10.42
C TYR A 55 -3.36 -5.37 11.63
N MET A 56 -2.05 -5.17 11.49
CA MET A 56 -1.05 -5.35 12.54
C MET A 56 -0.91 -4.12 13.46
N GLY A 57 -1.71 -3.06 13.28
CA GLY A 57 -1.64 -1.84 14.09
C GLY A 57 -0.36 -1.00 13.90
N LEU A 58 0.38 -1.22 12.82
CA LEU A 58 1.66 -0.54 12.56
C LEU A 58 1.50 0.91 12.05
N ASN A 59 0.27 1.32 11.71
CA ASN A 59 -0.05 2.66 11.23
C ASN A 59 -0.48 3.63 12.35
N GLU A 60 -0.62 3.15 13.58
CA GLU A 60 -0.96 4.01 14.71
C GLU A 60 0.20 4.96 15.03
N LYS A 61 -0.03 6.27 14.84
CA LYS A 61 0.95 7.29 15.18
C LYS A 61 1.20 7.28 16.68
N THR A 62 2.47 7.23 17.07
CA THR A 62 2.96 7.59 18.40
C THR A 62 2.55 9.03 18.73
N THR A 63 1.33 9.24 19.22
CA THR A 63 0.96 10.46 19.95
C THR A 63 1.59 10.40 21.33
N LYS A 64 2.90 10.69 21.40
CA LYS A 64 3.56 11.08 22.65
C LYS A 64 4.86 11.84 22.37
N GLY A 65 4.71 13.15 22.19
CA GLY A 65 5.47 14.09 23.02
C GLY A 65 6.83 14.60 22.54
N GLU A 66 7.17 14.63 21.26
CA GLU A 66 8.40 15.32 20.82
C GLU A 66 8.11 16.20 19.61
N GLU A 67 7.68 17.43 19.86
CA GLU A 67 7.78 18.51 18.88
C GLU A 67 9.25 18.95 18.81
N PRO A 68 9.97 18.71 17.69
CA PRO A 68 11.42 18.92 17.63
C PRO A 68 11.84 20.40 17.52
N TYR A 69 10.90 21.34 17.54
CA TYR A 69 11.19 22.77 17.37
C TYR A 69 10.39 23.67 18.30
N LYS A 70 10.23 23.31 19.58
CA LYS A 70 10.07 24.36 20.59
C LYS A 70 11.43 25.00 20.87
N THR A 71 11.98 25.69 19.88
CA THR A 71 13.08 26.61 20.13
C THR A 71 12.50 27.75 20.94
N GLU A 72 12.86 27.79 22.21
CA GLU A 72 12.71 28.94 23.07
C GLU A 72 13.51 30.11 22.44
N LEU A 73 12.89 30.84 21.52
CA LEU A 73 13.22 32.25 21.30
C LEU A 73 12.71 33.03 22.51
N ALA A 74 13.31 32.71 23.67
CA ALA A 74 13.20 33.39 24.93
C ALA A 74 14.56 34.03 25.22
N ARG A 75 15.03 34.87 24.30
CA ARG A 75 15.84 36.06 24.60
C ARG A 75 15.95 36.97 23.39
#